data_AF-A0A0J6NB87-F1
#
_entry.id   AF-A0A0J6NB87-F1
#
_cell.length_a   1.000
_cell.length_b   1.000
_cell.length_c   1.000
_cell.angle_alpha   90.00
_cell.angle_beta   90.00
_cell.angle_gamma   90.00
#
_symmetry.space_group_name_H-M   'P 1'
#
loop_
_entity.id
_entity.type
_entity.pdbx_description
1 polymer ?
#
loop_
_entity_poly.entity_id
_entity_poly.type
_entity_poly.pdbx_seq_one_letter_code
_entity_poly.pdbx_strand_id
1 'polypeptide(L)'
;MPDRPRVHCWQVPPADDYHKAYRIGREFAGHYIQYLQDNPNNLGNILLGRIAGDVDFEVQGASKGYWAGFFALIEQVLLFPIDIFDYIDRLNTQEDALREMMAKRPGNSK
;
A
#
# COMPACT_ATOMS: atom_id res chain seq x y z
N MET A 1 14.37 -3.84 19.40
CA MET A 1 13.22 -4.63 19.88
C MET A 1 13.10 -5.87 19.00
N PRO A 2 13.35 -7.09 19.50
CA PRO A 2 13.54 -8.29 18.67
C PRO A 2 12.26 -9.01 18.20
N ASP A 3 11.07 -8.58 18.62
CA ASP A 3 9.82 -9.35 18.40
C ASP A 3 8.96 -8.91 17.19
N ARG A 4 9.50 -8.11 16.26
CA ARG A 4 8.78 -7.80 15.01
C ARG A 4 9.30 -8.67 13.87
N PRO A 5 8.48 -9.56 13.27
CA PRO A 5 8.90 -10.44 12.17
C PRO A 5 9.21 -9.67 10.87
N ARG A 6 9.02 -8.34 10.85
CA ARG A 6 9.36 -7.45 9.74
C ARG A 6 9.83 -6.08 10.24
N VAL A 7 10.60 -5.40 9.40
CA VAL A 7 11.04 -4.01 9.63
C VAL A 7 9.84 -3.07 9.62
N HIS A 8 9.83 -2.10 10.53
CA HIS A 8 8.81 -1.05 10.61
C HIS A 8 8.97 -0.07 9.45
N CYS A 9 7.89 0.28 8.75
CA CYS A 9 7.93 1.17 7.60
C CYS A 9 8.20 2.64 7.98
N TRP A 10 7.82 3.07 9.19
CA TRP A 10 8.03 4.44 9.66
C TRP A 10 9.25 4.54 10.58
N GLN A 11 10.44 4.56 9.97
CA GLN A 11 11.72 4.78 10.66
C GLN A 11 12.21 6.21 10.41
N VAL A 12 11.40 7.18 10.84
CA VAL A 12 11.64 8.61 10.61
C VAL A 12 12.18 9.27 11.88
N PRO A 13 13.05 10.28 11.76
CA PRO A 13 13.45 11.05 12.93
C PRO A 13 12.26 11.82 13.51
N PRO A 14 12.28 12.17 14.82
CA PRO A 14 11.29 13.06 15.40
C PRO A 14 11.21 14.39 14.63
N ALA A 15 10.00 14.89 14.42
CA ALA A 15 9.78 16.19 13.79
C ALA A 15 9.35 17.24 14.83
N ASP A 16 9.82 18.47 14.63
CA ASP A 16 9.43 19.68 15.34
C ASP A 16 8.48 20.56 14.50
N ASP A 17 8.55 20.45 13.17
CA ASP A 17 7.72 21.18 12.21
C ASP A 17 6.80 20.23 11.41
N TYR A 18 5.49 20.43 11.57
CA TYR A 18 4.46 19.66 10.88
C TYR A 18 4.53 19.81 9.36
N HIS A 19 4.74 21.02 8.83
CA HIS A 19 4.79 21.26 7.39
C HIS A 19 6.02 20.60 6.76
N LYS A 20 7.15 20.60 7.48
CA LYS A 20 8.34 19.85 7.06
C LYS A 20 8.07 18.34 7.05
N ALA A 21 7.50 17.80 8.13
CA ALA A 21 7.13 16.37 8.19
C ALA A 21 6.14 15.98 7.08
N TYR A 22 5.16 16.84 6.79
CA TYR A 22 4.19 16.65 5.71
C TYR A 22 4.84 16.61 4.32
N ARG A 23 5.78 17.52 4.04
CA ARG A 23 6.54 17.49 2.78
C ARG A 23 7.32 16.20 2.60
N ILE A 24 8.03 15.77 3.65
CA ILE A 24 8.79 14.52 3.65
C ILE A 24 7.85 13.31 3.47
N GLY A 25 6.68 13.31 4.13
CA GLY A 25 5.66 12.30 3.94
C GLY A 25 5.23 12.15 2.48
N ARG A 26 5.04 13.27 1.77
CA ARG A 26 4.74 13.26 0.33
C ARG A 26 5.90 12.69 -0.50
N GLU A 27 7.14 13.01 -0.16
CA GLU A 27 8.31 12.44 -0.85
C GLU A 27 8.35 10.92 -0.71
N PHE A 28 8.06 10.38 0.48
CA PHE A 28 7.93 8.94 0.70
C PHE A 28 6.81 8.31 -0.14
N ALA A 29 5.65 8.96 -0.26
CA ALA A 29 4.58 8.50 -1.13
C ALA A 29 5.01 8.51 -2.61
N GLY A 30 5.78 9.52 -3.04
CA GLY A 30 6.36 9.56 -4.38
C GLY A 30 7.26 8.35 -4.65
N HIS A 31 8.15 8.02 -3.72
CA HIS A 31 8.98 6.82 -3.83
C HIS A 31 8.16 5.52 -3.86
N TYR A 32 7.12 5.42 -3.03
CA TYR A 32 6.22 4.28 -3.04
C TYR A 32 5.50 4.11 -4.39
N ILE A 33 4.98 5.19 -4.96
CA ILE A 33 4.28 5.18 -6.25
C ILE A 33 5.23 4.80 -7.39
N GLN A 34 6.42 5.42 -7.44
CA GLN A 34 7.45 5.08 -8.43
C GLN A 34 7.84 3.61 -8.34
N TYR A 35 8.02 3.09 -7.12
CA TYR A 35 8.32 1.68 -6.90
C TYR A 35 7.25 0.75 -7.49
N LEU A 36 5.96 1.07 -7.33
CA LEU A 36 4.88 0.29 -7.94
C LEU A 36 4.91 0.34 -9.47
N GLN A 37 5.17 1.52 -10.04
CA GLN A 37 5.25 1.71 -11.49
C GLN A 37 6.42 0.93 -12.10
N ASP A 38 7.56 0.89 -11.41
CA ASP A 38 8.74 0.14 -11.85
C ASP A 38 8.58 -1.37 -11.65
N ASN A 39 7.66 -1.82 -10.79
CA ASN A 39 7.48 -3.22 -10.39
C ASN A 39 6.01 -3.68 -10.48
N PRO A 40 5.35 -3.59 -11.65
CA PRO A 40 3.91 -3.85 -11.80
C PRO A 40 3.50 -5.29 -11.45
N ASN A 41 4.43 -6.25 -11.54
CA ASN A 41 4.17 -7.66 -11.21
C ASN A 41 4.33 -7.98 -9.70
N ASN A 42 4.74 -7.01 -8.88
CA ASN A 42 5.04 -7.23 -7.46
C ASN A 42 3.89 -6.83 -6.50
N LEU A 43 2.67 -6.72 -7.03
CA LEU A 43 1.48 -6.29 -6.30
C LEU A 43 1.08 -7.24 -5.13
N GLY A 44 1.60 -8.46 -5.09
CA GLY A 44 1.26 -9.49 -4.08
C GLY A 44 1.78 -9.24 -2.67
N ASN A 45 2.63 -8.23 -2.44
CA ASN A 45 3.27 -8.03 -1.13
C ASN A 45 2.46 -7.19 -0.13
N ILE A 46 1.32 -6.61 -0.55
CA ILE A 46 0.44 -5.77 0.29
C ILE A 46 1.26 -4.65 0.98
N LEU A 47 2.21 -4.06 0.25
CA LEU A 47 3.18 -3.12 0.83
C LEU A 47 2.49 -1.88 1.42
N LEU A 48 1.47 -1.33 0.74
CA LEU A 48 0.68 -0.21 1.29
C LEU A 48 -0.01 -0.59 2.60
N GLY A 49 -0.59 -1.79 2.68
CA GLY A 49 -1.23 -2.28 3.90
C GLY A 49 -0.23 -2.46 5.05
N ARG A 50 1.02 -2.86 4.75
CA ARG A 50 2.11 -2.90 5.75
C ARG A 50 2.51 -1.51 6.22
N ILE A 51 2.64 -0.55 5.30
CA ILE A 51 2.93 0.85 5.63
C ILE A 51 1.82 1.42 6.52
N ALA A 52 0.55 1.20 6.13
CA ALA A 52 -0.61 1.65 6.89
C ALA A 52 -0.71 0.99 8.27
N GLY A 53 -0.43 -0.32 8.37
CA GLY A 53 -0.44 -1.05 9.64
C GLY A 53 0.66 -0.63 10.61
N ASP A 54 1.69 0.07 10.13
CA ASP A 54 2.77 0.62 10.96
C ASP A 54 2.52 2.09 11.34
N VAL A 55 1.42 2.71 10.89
CA VAL A 55 1.09 4.09 11.25
C VAL A 55 0.64 4.14 12.70
N ASP A 56 1.28 5.00 13.49
CA ASP A 56 0.74 5.44 14.77
C ASP A 56 -0.20 6.62 14.55
N PHE A 57 -1.51 6.35 14.56
CA PHE A 57 -2.55 7.38 14.40
C PHE A 57 -2.78 8.20 15.68
N GLU A 58 -2.26 7.76 16.82
CA GLU A 58 -2.36 8.47 18.09
C GLU A 58 -1.18 9.42 18.32
N VAL A 59 -0.16 9.39 17.43
CA VAL A 59 1.02 10.24 17.52
C VAL A 59 0.64 11.72 17.58
N GLN A 60 1.11 12.37 18.65
CA GLN A 60 0.89 13.80 18.87
C GLN A 60 2.02 14.64 18.26
N GLY A 61 1.73 15.92 18.00
CA GLY A 61 2.71 16.89 17.52
C GLY A 61 3.00 16.82 16.03
N ALA A 62 4.18 17.33 15.63
CA ALA A 62 4.56 17.52 14.23
C ALA A 62 4.77 16.21 13.46
N SER A 63 5.16 15.13 14.13
CA SER A 63 5.43 13.82 13.51
C SER A 63 4.22 13.22 12.78
N LYS A 64 2.98 13.60 13.15
CA LYS A 64 1.78 13.19 12.41
C LYS A 64 1.77 13.69 10.96
N GLY A 65 2.55 14.73 10.65
CA GLY A 65 2.74 15.25 9.30
C GLY A 65 3.25 14.18 8.33
N TYR A 66 4.11 13.26 8.78
CA TYR A 66 4.69 12.23 7.91
C TYR A 66 3.61 11.34 7.26
N TRP A 67 2.75 10.73 8.06
CA TRP A 67 1.69 9.87 7.52
C TRP A 67 0.61 10.70 6.80
N ALA A 68 0.30 11.91 7.30
CA ALA A 68 -0.69 12.77 6.68
C ALA A 68 -0.28 13.19 5.25
N GLY A 69 0.98 13.58 5.06
CA GLY A 69 1.52 13.93 3.75
C GLY A 69 1.59 12.72 2.82
N PHE A 70 1.95 11.55 3.34
CA PHE A 70 2.01 10.32 2.56
C PHE A 70 0.66 9.94 1.97
N PHE A 71 -0.38 9.81 2.79
CA PHE A 71 -1.70 9.42 2.30
C PHE A 71 -2.34 10.50 1.41
N ALA A 72 -2.10 11.78 1.70
CA ALA A 72 -2.63 12.85 0.86
C ALA A 72 -2.14 12.79 -0.59
N LEU A 73 -0.87 12.43 -0.83
CA LEU A 73 -0.38 12.28 -2.21
C LEU A 73 -0.99 11.04 -2.87
N ILE A 74 -1.18 9.94 -2.14
CA ILE A 74 -1.85 8.75 -2.68
C ILE A 74 -3.27 9.10 -3.12
N GLU A 75 -4.05 9.79 -2.27
CA GLU A 75 -5.40 10.25 -2.62
C GLU A 75 -5.40 11.15 -3.87
N GLN A 76 -4.44 12.06 -3.98
CA GLN A 76 -4.32 12.94 -5.16
C GLN A 76 -4.05 12.15 -6.45
N VAL A 77 -3.22 11.11 -6.40
CA VAL A 77 -2.89 10.29 -7.57
C VAL A 77 -4.06 9.36 -7.94
N LEU A 78 -4.91 8.97 -6.99
CA LEU A 78 -6.13 8.21 -7.29
C LEU A 78 -7.18 9.00 -8.09
N LEU A 79 -7.05 10.34 -8.19
CA LEU A 79 -7.93 11.15 -9.03
C LEU A 79 -7.64 11.01 -10.53
N PHE A 80 -6.51 10.40 -10.92
CA PHE A 80 -6.25 10.15 -12.34
C PHE A 80 -7.29 9.16 -12.89
N PRO A 81 -7.83 9.44 -14.09
CA PRO A 81 -8.94 8.67 -14.62
C PRO A 81 -8.51 7.21 -14.88
N ILE A 82 -9.18 6.31 -14.19
CA ILE A 82 -9.13 4.86 -14.41
C ILE A 82 -10.59 4.41 -14.48
N ASP A 83 -10.93 3.58 -15.46
CA ASP A 83 -12.22 2.88 -15.46
C ASP A 83 -12.17 1.76 -14.41
N ILE A 84 -12.42 2.15 -13.16
CA ILE A 84 -12.28 1.26 -12.01
C ILE A 84 -13.28 0.12 -12.05
N PHE A 85 -14.46 0.31 -12.65
CA PHE A 85 -15.49 -0.72 -12.73
C PHE A 85 -15.13 -1.78 -13.76
N ASP A 86 -14.68 -1.39 -14.96
CA ASP A 86 -14.14 -2.34 -15.94
C ASP A 86 -12.94 -3.12 -15.37
N TYR A 87 -12.05 -2.45 -14.61
CA TYR A 87 -10.94 -3.12 -13.96
C TYR A 87 -11.39 -4.15 -12.90
N ILE A 88 -12.36 -3.79 -12.06
CA ILE A 88 -12.94 -4.70 -11.04
C ILE A 88 -13.62 -5.90 -11.71
N ASP A 89 -14.39 -5.68 -12.78
CA ASP A 89 -15.07 -6.75 -13.51
C ASP A 89 -14.08 -7.76 -14.09
N ARG A 90 -12.95 -7.29 -14.62
CA ARG A 90 -11.86 -8.16 -15.08
C ARG A 90 -11.24 -8.98 -13.96
N LEU A 91 -11.00 -8.39 -12.79
CA LEU A 91 -10.45 -9.10 -11.63
C LEU A 91 -11.40 -10.20 -11.15
N ASN A 92 -12.69 -9.89 -11.01
CA ASN A 92 -13.70 -10.84 -10.58
C ASN A 92 -13.82 -12.00 -11.57
N THR A 93 -13.81 -11.70 -12.88
CA THR A 93 -13.86 -12.72 -13.94
C THR A 93 -12.65 -13.67 -13.87
N GLN A 94 -11.45 -13.14 -13.61
CA GLN A 94 -10.24 -13.95 -13.44
C GLN A 94 -10.33 -14.84 -12.19
N GLU A 95 -10.83 -14.30 -11.08
CA GLU A 95 -11.00 -15.06 -9.84
C GLU A 95 -12.01 -16.19 -10.00
N ASP A 96 -13.16 -15.93 -10.63
CA ASP A 96 -14.18 -16.95 -10.91
C ASP A 96 -13.64 -18.05 -11.84
N ALA A 97 -12.91 -17.67 -12.90
CA ALA A 97 -12.25 -18.63 -13.78
C ALA A 97 -11.23 -19.51 -13.03
N LEU A 98 -10.43 -18.93 -12.13
CA LEU A 98 -9.49 -19.66 -11.29
C LEU A 98 -10.21 -20.63 -10.34
N ARG A 99 -11.29 -20.18 -9.70
CA ARG A 99 -12.13 -21.01 -8.81
C ARG A 99 -12.73 -22.19 -9.56
N GLU A 100 -13.28 -21.97 -10.76
CA GLU A 100 -13.79 -23.05 -11.60
C GLU A 100 -12.71 -24.05 -12.02
N MET A 101 -11.51 -23.58 -12.40
CA MET A 101 -10.39 -24.45 -12.75
C MET A 101 -9.94 -25.30 -11.55
N MET A 102 -9.92 -24.72 -10.34
CA MET A 102 -9.57 -25.44 -9.12
C MET A 102 -10.66 -26.47 -8.74
N ALA A 103 -11.94 -26.14 -8.91
CA ALA A 103 -13.05 -27.06 -8.67
C ALA A 103 -13.08 -28.23 -9.67
N LYS A 104 -12.60 -28.01 -10.91
CA LYS A 104 -12.53 -29.03 -11.98
C LYS A 104 -11.28 -29.92 -11.90
N ARG A 105 -10.31 -29.67 -11.01
CA ARG A 105 -9.15 -30.57 -10.82
C ARG A 105 -9.62 -31.87 -10.16
N PRO A 106 -9.49 -33.03 -10.83
CA PRO A 106 -9.81 -34.31 -10.21
C PRO A 106 -8.84 -34.56 -9.05
N GLY A 107 -9.37 -34.98 -7.90
CA GLY A 107 -8.53 -35.49 -6.81
C GLY A 107 -7.65 -36.61 -7.34
N ASN A 108 -6.33 -36.44 -7.20
CA ASN A 108 -5.36 -37.46 -7.55
C ASN A 108 -5.45 -38.58 -6.50
N SER A 109 -6.46 -39.45 -6.63
CA SER A 109 -6.53 -40.70 -5.90
C SER A 109 -5.51 -41.67 -6.51
N LYS A 110 -4.39 -41.84 -5.82
CA LYS A 110 -3.59 -43.06 -5.82
C LYS A 110 -3.22 -43.40 -4.39
#